data_AF-A0A4Y9XKD4-F1
#
_entry.id   AF-A0A4Y9XKD4-F1
#
_cell.length_a   1.000
_cell.length_b   1.000
_cell.length_c   1.000
_cell.angle_alpha   90.00
_cell.angle_beta   90.00
_cell.angle_gamma   90.00
#
_symmetry.space_group_name_H-M   'P 1'
#
loop_
_entity.id
_entity.type
_entity.pdbx_description
1 polymer ?
#
loop_
_entity_poly.entity_id
_entity_poly.type
_entity_poly.pdbx_seq_one_letter_code
_entity_poly.pdbx_strand_id
1 'polypeptide(L)'
;FFMIQGPNTNTGHASVLFTQEVQFDYALRLFKPVMSGELTSLEPTQPATTAYNARIQNRLSTSVWSHCASWYRNGPNGKIHGLFPGPVVWYWWLLRRPQWEDFLTKRGDSVQPVRYRGRALTWLVRIAAAVALGVAGGAWLGLDYRASWHGHDFVQRGADIFIRS
;
A
#
# COMPACT_ATOMS: atom_id res chain seq x y z
N PHE A 1 21.30 6.15 -9.71
CA PHE A 1 21.81 7.14 -8.74
C PHE A 1 20.71 7.47 -7.74
N PHE A 2 21.03 7.62 -6.46
CA PHE A 2 20.10 8.05 -5.42
C PHE A 2 20.77 9.15 -4.58
N MET A 3 19.99 10.11 -4.10
CA MET A 3 20.47 11.21 -3.28
C MET A 3 19.74 11.19 -1.94
N ILE A 4 20.51 11.10 -0.85
CA ILE A 4 20.01 11.23 0.51
C ILE A 4 20.12 12.70 0.92
N GLN A 5 19.07 13.23 1.54
CA GLN A 5 18.95 14.66 1.85
C GLN A 5 19.07 15.57 0.61
N GLY A 6 18.45 15.16 -0.50
CA GLY A 6 18.35 15.98 -1.70
C GLY A 6 17.33 17.13 -1.58
N PRO A 7 17.15 17.91 -2.66
CA PRO A 7 16.12 18.94 -2.71
C PRO A 7 14.74 18.42 -2.33
N ASN A 8 13.92 19.23 -1.68
CA ASN A 8 12.57 18.92 -1.21
C ASN A 8 12.48 17.72 -0.24
N THR A 9 13.57 17.35 0.45
CA THR A 9 13.55 16.22 1.40
C THR A 9 13.91 16.60 2.83
N ASN A 10 14.54 17.75 3.05
CA ASN A 10 14.98 18.14 4.38
C ASN A 10 13.80 18.71 5.20
N THR A 11 13.87 18.60 6.53
CA THR A 11 12.83 19.11 7.42
C THR A 11 13.45 19.98 8.49
N GLY A 12 13.08 21.27 8.54
CA GLY A 12 13.60 22.19 9.57
C GLY A 12 12.96 22.03 10.97
N HIS A 13 11.97 21.16 11.11
CA HIS A 13 11.17 21.00 12.33
C HIS A 13 11.24 19.59 12.94
N ALA A 14 12.06 18.70 12.38
CA ALA A 14 12.13 17.31 12.80
C ALA A 14 13.54 16.73 12.69
N SER A 15 13.76 15.58 13.34
CA SER A 15 15.04 14.90 13.35
C SER A 15 15.51 14.53 11.94
N VAL A 16 16.71 14.99 11.60
CA VAL A 16 17.39 14.64 10.35
C VAL A 16 17.70 13.14 10.26
N LEU A 17 18.01 12.50 11.40
CA LEU A 17 18.28 11.06 11.44
C LEU A 17 17.02 10.27 11.04
N PHE A 18 15.87 10.67 11.57
CA PHE A 18 14.60 10.02 11.21
C PHE A 18 14.30 10.14 9.71
N THR A 19 14.43 11.33 9.13
CA THR A 19 14.15 11.51 7.69
C THR A 19 15.17 10.79 6.82
N GLN A 20 16.41 10.63 7.27
CA GLN A 20 17.43 9.82 6.60
C GLN A 20 17.12 8.32 6.66
N GLU A 21 16.74 7.78 7.81
CA GLU A 21 16.36 6.36 7.97
C GLU A 21 15.21 5.99 7.03
N VAL A 22 14.19 6.85 6.92
CA VAL A 22 13.08 6.68 5.99
C VAL A 22 13.55 6.68 4.53
N GLN A 23 14.47 7.58 4.16
CA GLN A 23 15.05 7.63 2.82
C GLN A 23 15.87 6.37 2.50
N PHE A 24 16.67 5.88 3.46
CA PHE A 24 17.46 4.67 3.29
C PHE A 24 16.58 3.43 3.09
N ASP A 25 15.55 3.25 3.93
CA ASP A 25 14.60 2.14 3.77
C ASP A 25 13.89 2.17 2.41
N TYR A 26 13.48 3.35 1.94
CA TYR A 26 12.90 3.52 0.61
C TYR A 26 13.89 3.17 -0.51
N ALA A 27 15.13 3.68 -0.42
CA ALA A 27 16.16 3.42 -1.41
C ALA A 27 16.50 1.92 -1.49
N LEU A 28 16.64 1.24 -0.35
CA LEU A 28 16.91 -0.20 -0.30
C LEU A 28 15.80 -1.02 -0.96
N ARG A 29 14.53 -0.64 -0.76
CA ARG A 29 13.38 -1.29 -1.45
C ARG A 29 13.44 -1.13 -2.96
N LEU A 30 13.87 0.03 -3.45
CA LEU A 30 14.03 0.29 -4.89
C LEU A 30 15.27 -0.39 -5.47
N PHE A 31 16.33 -0.54 -4.69
CA PHE A 31 17.55 -1.24 -5.12
C PHE A 31 17.40 -2.75 -5.16
N LYS A 32 16.56 -3.33 -4.30
CA LYS A 32 16.43 -4.79 -4.17
C LYS A 32 16.23 -5.52 -5.51
N PRO A 33 15.33 -5.10 -6.42
CA PRO A 33 15.15 -5.76 -7.72
C PRO A 33 16.33 -5.55 -8.68
N VAL A 34 17.08 -4.47 -8.51
CA VAL A 34 18.30 -4.22 -9.30
C VAL A 34 19.41 -5.15 -8.84
N MET A 35 19.59 -5.30 -7.53
CA MET A 35 20.58 -6.20 -6.94
C MET A 35 20.27 -7.69 -7.17
N SER A 36 18.98 -8.07 -7.26
CA SER A 36 18.58 -9.44 -7.60
C SER A 36 18.71 -9.78 -9.09
N GLY A 37 19.08 -8.82 -9.93
CA GLY A 37 19.15 -8.98 -11.38
C GLY A 37 17.78 -9.02 -12.08
N GLU A 38 16.70 -8.73 -11.36
CA GLU A 38 15.35 -8.62 -11.97
C GLU A 38 15.25 -7.40 -12.88
N LEU A 39 15.93 -6.31 -12.52
CA LEU A 39 15.98 -5.04 -13.25
C LEU A 39 17.44 -4.63 -13.53
N THR A 40 17.66 -4.00 -14.67
CA THR A 40 18.96 -3.39 -15.04
C THR A 40 19.04 -1.94 -14.59
N SER A 41 17.94 -1.19 -14.73
CA SER A 41 17.86 0.19 -14.26
C SER A 41 16.44 0.56 -13.84
N LEU A 42 16.36 1.58 -13.00
CA LEU A 42 15.13 2.18 -12.49
C LEU A 42 15.27 3.69 -12.58
N GLU A 43 14.32 4.36 -13.21
CA GLU A 43 14.31 5.82 -13.38
C GLU A 43 12.91 6.38 -13.10
N PRO A 44 12.76 7.46 -12.33
CA PRO A 44 11.46 8.08 -12.14
C PRO A 44 10.97 8.72 -13.45
N THR A 45 9.67 8.63 -13.72
CA THR A 45 9.06 9.23 -14.90
C THR A 45 9.02 10.76 -14.79
N GLN A 46 9.13 11.46 -15.93
CA GLN A 46 9.01 12.92 -15.98
C GLN A 46 7.67 13.45 -15.42
N PRO A 47 6.50 12.83 -15.70
CA PRO A 47 5.24 13.27 -15.12
C PRO A 47 5.22 13.14 -13.59
N ALA A 48 5.73 12.04 -13.03
CA ALA A 48 5.76 11.83 -11.58
C ALA A 48 6.62 12.88 -10.87
N THR A 49 7.83 13.17 -11.38
CA THR A 49 8.71 14.18 -10.79
C THR A 49 8.13 15.59 -10.88
N THR A 50 7.48 15.91 -12.00
CA THR A 50 6.83 17.22 -12.23
C THR A 50 5.63 17.40 -11.28
N ALA A 51 4.77 16.39 -11.18
CA ALA A 51 3.62 16.40 -10.28
C ALA A 51 4.05 16.49 -8.81
N TYR A 52 5.09 15.74 -8.41
CA TYR A 52 5.66 15.80 -7.07
C TYR A 52 6.17 17.23 -6.76
N ASN A 53 7.01 17.79 -7.63
CA ASN A 53 7.57 19.12 -7.41
C ASN A 53 6.46 20.19 -7.36
N ALA A 54 5.47 20.15 -8.26
CA ALA A 54 4.34 21.08 -8.22
C ALA A 54 3.57 21.00 -6.89
N ARG A 55 3.28 19.78 -6.42
CA ARG A 55 2.59 19.55 -5.14
C ARG A 55 3.38 20.10 -3.95
N ILE A 56 4.68 19.86 -3.92
CA ILE A 56 5.55 20.34 -2.83
C ILE A 56 5.66 21.86 -2.84
N GLN A 57 5.88 22.47 -4.01
CA GLN A 57 6.01 23.92 -4.13
C GLN A 57 4.71 24.65 -3.78
N ASN A 58 3.55 24.10 -4.16
CA ASN A 58 2.25 24.65 -3.77
C ASN A 58 2.01 24.62 -2.24
N ARG A 59 2.54 23.62 -1.54
CA ARG A 59 2.47 23.58 -0.07
C ARG A 59 3.51 24.47 0.60
N LEU A 60 4.68 24.64 -0.02
CA LEU A 60 5.72 25.53 0.49
C LEU A 60 5.32 27.00 0.39
N SER A 61 4.58 27.40 -0.65
CA SER A 61 4.16 28.80 -0.86
C SER A 61 3.30 29.36 0.27
N THR A 62 2.52 28.52 0.96
CA THR A 62 1.67 28.88 2.10
C THR A 62 2.28 28.52 3.46
N SER A 63 3.51 27.99 3.48
CA SER A 63 4.19 27.59 4.72
C SER A 63 4.97 28.76 5.35
N VAL A 64 5.33 28.65 6.63
CA VAL A 64 6.19 29.65 7.31
C VAL A 64 7.51 29.90 6.57
N TRP A 65 8.01 28.89 5.86
CA TRP A 65 9.23 28.98 5.08
C TRP A 65 9.12 29.92 3.89
N SER A 66 7.91 30.31 3.45
CA SER A 66 7.68 31.33 2.41
C SER A 66 7.98 32.76 2.89
N HIS A 67 7.97 32.99 4.20
CA HIS A 67 8.22 34.30 4.81
C HIS A 67 9.61 34.47 5.44
N CYS A 68 10.39 33.38 5.55
CA CYS A 68 11.72 33.42 6.17
C CYS A 68 12.86 33.53 5.14
N ALA A 69 13.76 34.50 5.31
CA ALA A 69 15.05 34.50 4.63
C ALA A 69 15.92 33.35 5.17
N SER A 70 16.26 32.38 4.32
CA SER A 70 17.03 31.20 4.72
C SER A 70 17.86 30.64 3.56
N TRP A 71 18.85 29.80 3.88
CA TRP A 71 19.62 29.06 2.88
C TRP A 71 18.78 28.09 2.04
N TYR A 72 17.57 27.73 2.50
CA TYR A 72 16.68 26.81 1.78
C TYR A 72 15.98 27.41 0.57
N ARG A 73 16.16 28.71 0.30
CA ARG A 73 15.55 29.46 -0.80
C ARG A 73 16.57 30.22 -1.62
N ASN A 74 16.25 30.44 -2.89
CA ASN A 74 17.10 31.22 -3.80
C ASN A 74 16.81 32.73 -3.66
N GLY A 75 17.19 33.32 -2.53
CA GLY A 75 16.94 34.74 -2.22
C GLY A 75 15.52 35.01 -1.68
N PRO A 76 15.19 36.27 -1.32
CA PRO A 76 14.01 36.61 -0.51
C PRO A 76 12.67 36.15 -1.07
N ASN A 77 12.50 36.11 -2.40
CA ASN A 77 11.28 35.67 -3.09
C ASN A 77 11.53 34.45 -3.99
N GLY A 78 12.62 33.73 -3.76
CA GLY A 78 13.03 32.62 -4.60
C GLY A 78 12.35 31.30 -4.25
N LYS A 79 12.50 30.33 -5.16
CA LYS A 79 12.04 28.96 -4.96
C LYS A 79 12.68 28.36 -3.70
N ILE A 80 11.85 27.79 -2.83
CA ILE A 80 12.32 26.98 -1.70
C ILE A 80 12.68 25.60 -2.24
N HIS A 81 13.97 25.25 -2.21
CA HIS A 81 14.49 24.04 -2.83
C HIS A 81 14.87 22.97 -1.81
N GLY A 82 15.21 23.35 -0.57
CA GLY A 82 15.73 22.39 0.42
C GLY A 82 14.68 21.58 1.16
N LEU A 83 13.46 22.12 1.33
CA LEU A 83 12.56 21.69 2.38
C LEU A 83 11.35 20.88 1.90
N PHE A 84 10.93 19.95 2.76
CA PHE A 84 9.65 19.28 2.71
C PHE A 84 8.62 20.01 3.59
N PRO A 85 7.44 20.41 3.07
CA PRO A 85 6.49 21.31 3.74
C PRO A 85 5.52 20.65 4.71
N GLY A 86 5.62 19.35 4.97
CA GLY A 86 4.61 18.65 5.77
C GLY A 86 5.19 17.88 6.95
N PRO A 87 4.29 17.28 7.76
CA PRO A 87 4.68 16.56 8.96
C PRO A 87 5.46 15.28 8.61
N VAL A 88 6.35 14.86 9.51
CA VAL A 88 7.17 13.66 9.33
C VAL A 88 6.38 12.37 9.11
N VAL A 89 5.16 12.28 9.65
CA VAL A 89 4.26 11.15 9.41
C VAL A 89 3.85 11.09 7.94
N TRP A 90 3.62 12.25 7.30
CA TRP A 90 3.31 12.30 5.87
C TRP A 90 4.53 11.96 5.03
N TYR A 91 5.71 12.44 5.43
CA TYR A 91 6.98 12.06 4.80
C TYR A 91 7.18 10.54 4.82
N TRP A 92 7.06 9.94 6.01
CA TRP A 92 7.11 8.49 6.18
C TRP A 92 6.06 7.78 5.32
N TRP A 93 4.81 8.26 5.31
CA TRP A 93 3.74 7.63 4.53
C TRP A 93 4.05 7.60 3.03
N LEU A 94 4.56 8.71 2.47
CA LEU A 94 4.94 8.80 1.06
C LEU A 94 6.06 7.83 0.70
N LEU A 95 7.06 7.70 1.58
CA LEU A 95 8.23 6.84 1.37
C LEU A 95 8.05 5.43 1.93
N ARG A 96 6.90 5.11 2.53
CA ARG A 96 6.65 3.79 3.12
C ARG A 96 6.60 2.70 2.04
N ARG A 97 6.11 3.00 0.84
CA ARG A 97 6.00 2.01 -0.24
C ARG A 97 6.31 2.65 -1.59
N PRO A 98 7.25 2.10 -2.37
CA PRO A 98 7.46 2.53 -3.75
C PRO A 98 6.19 2.40 -4.59
N GLN A 99 5.83 3.50 -5.25
CA GLN A 99 4.79 3.51 -6.28
C GLN A 99 5.46 3.15 -7.59
N TRP A 100 5.47 1.86 -7.94
CA TRP A 100 6.20 1.36 -9.10
C TRP A 100 5.70 1.94 -10.44
N GLU A 101 4.47 2.44 -10.49
CA GLU A 101 3.90 3.13 -11.65
C GLU A 101 4.59 4.46 -11.96
N ASP A 102 5.24 5.09 -10.98
CA ASP A 102 6.00 6.32 -11.15
C ASP A 102 7.38 6.08 -11.78
N PHE A 103 7.77 4.82 -12.02
CA PHE A 103 9.10 4.46 -12.50
C PHE A 103 9.10 3.75 -13.86
N LEU A 104 10.05 4.14 -14.70
CA LEU A 104 10.50 3.39 -15.86
C LEU A 104 11.50 2.34 -15.41
N THR A 105 11.21 1.08 -15.72
CA THR A 105 12.12 -0.04 -15.46
C THR A 105 12.71 -0.57 -16.74
N LYS A 106 14.00 -0.89 -16.71
CA LYS A 106 14.65 -1.62 -17.81
C LYS A 106 14.97 -3.04 -17.37
N ARG A 107 14.69 -4.00 -18.24
CA ARG A 107 15.07 -5.42 -18.09
C ARG A 107 15.77 -5.85 -19.37
N GLY A 108 17.08 -6.03 -19.30
CA GLY A 108 17.91 -6.11 -20.52
C GLY A 108 17.76 -4.82 -21.34
N ASP A 109 17.59 -4.94 -22.66
CA ASP A 109 17.44 -3.78 -23.57
C ASP A 109 16.01 -3.22 -23.62
N SER A 110 15.04 -3.89 -22.99
CA SER A 110 13.64 -3.48 -23.03
C SER A 110 13.31 -2.48 -21.91
N VAL A 111 12.74 -1.33 -22.29
CA VAL A 111 12.15 -0.35 -21.36
C VAL A 111 10.66 -0.65 -21.24
N GLN A 112 10.19 -0.93 -20.02
CA GLN A 112 8.79 -1.25 -19.78
C GLN A 112 8.29 -0.47 -18.54
N PRO A 113 7.09 0.14 -18.59
CA PRO A 113 6.44 0.64 -17.38
C PRO A 113 6.05 -0.54 -16.49
N VAL A 114 6.28 -0.44 -15.18
CA VAL A 114 5.94 -1.53 -14.25
C VAL A 114 4.43 -1.67 -14.16
N ARG A 115 3.86 -2.70 -14.80
CA ARG A 115 2.51 -3.15 -14.49
C ARG A 115 2.55 -4.04 -13.26
N TYR A 116 2.46 -3.43 -12.07
CA TYR A 116 2.21 -4.20 -10.87
C TYR A 116 0.77 -4.72 -10.92
N ARG A 117 0.60 -6.02 -11.15
CA ARG A 117 -0.71 -6.68 -11.03
C ARG A 117 -1.19 -6.52 -9.59
N GLY A 118 -2.15 -5.61 -9.39
CA GLY A 118 -2.81 -5.44 -8.11
C GLY A 118 -3.36 -6.78 -7.62
N ARG A 119 -2.84 -7.27 -6.49
CA ARG A 119 -3.33 -8.48 -5.81
C ARG A 119 -4.79 -8.36 -5.36
N ALA A 120 -5.42 -7.20 -5.52
CA ALA A 120 -6.79 -6.94 -5.09
C ALA A 120 -7.79 -7.94 -5.69
N LEU A 121 -7.72 -8.21 -7.00
CA LEU A 121 -8.63 -9.17 -7.63
C LEU A 121 -8.41 -10.59 -7.11
N THR A 122 -7.16 -11.00 -6.90
CA THR A 122 -6.82 -12.32 -6.34
C THR A 122 -7.26 -12.46 -4.87
N TRP A 123 -7.16 -11.38 -4.09
CA TRP A 123 -7.69 -11.31 -2.72
C TRP A 123 -9.22 -11.36 -2.69
N LEU A 124 -9.90 -10.61 -3.56
CA LEU A 124 -11.36 -10.62 -3.66
C LEU A 124 -11.89 -12.00 -4.05
N VAL A 125 -11.25 -12.67 -5.01
CA VAL A 125 -11.60 -14.05 -5.39
C VAL A 125 -11.38 -15.03 -4.22
N ARG A 126 -10.31 -14.87 -3.45
CA ARG A 126 -10.06 -15.69 -2.26
C ARG A 126 -11.10 -15.48 -1.16
N ILE A 127 -11.52 -14.24 -0.92
CA ILE A 127 -12.58 -13.91 0.04
C ILE A 127 -13.91 -14.51 -0.42
N ALA A 128 -14.28 -14.32 -1.69
CA ALA A 128 -15.49 -14.88 -2.27
C ALA A 128 -15.52 -16.42 -2.16
N ALA A 129 -14.40 -17.09 -2.44
CA ALA A 129 -14.29 -18.54 -2.28
C ALA A 129 -14.44 -18.99 -0.82
N ALA A 130 -13.85 -18.26 0.14
CA ALA A 130 -14.00 -18.57 1.56
C ALA A 130 -15.45 -18.39 2.05
N VAL A 131 -16.14 -17.34 1.60
CA VAL A 131 -17.57 -17.11 1.91
C VAL A 131 -18.44 -18.22 1.31
N ALA A 132 -18.21 -18.60 0.05
CA ALA A 132 -18.95 -19.68 -0.60
C ALA A 132 -18.79 -21.03 0.12
N LEU A 133 -17.58 -21.36 0.55
CA LEU A 133 -17.30 -22.57 1.34
C LEU A 133 -17.98 -22.52 2.71
N GLY A 134 -18.02 -21.36 3.37
CA GLY A 134 -18.73 -21.20 4.65
C GLY A 134 -20.24 -21.38 4.52
N VAL A 135 -20.86 -20.81 3.48
CA VAL A 135 -22.30 -20.96 3.20
C VAL A 135 -22.64 -22.40 2.85
N ALA A 136 -21.85 -23.05 2.00
CA ALA A 136 -22.05 -24.45 1.64
C ALA A 136 -21.89 -25.39 2.85
N GLY A 137 -20.88 -25.16 3.70
CA GLY A 137 -20.68 -25.92 4.92
C GLY A 137 -21.82 -25.74 5.93
N GLY A 138 -22.31 -24.51 6.11
CA GLY A 138 -23.47 -24.23 6.96
C GLY A 138 -24.77 -24.85 6.44
N ALA A 139 -24.97 -24.87 5.12
CA ALA A 139 -26.12 -25.52 4.49
C ALA A 139 -26.05 -27.05 4.61
N TRP A 140 -24.87 -27.65 4.43
CA TRP A 140 -24.66 -29.10 4.56
C TRP A 140 -24.91 -29.58 6.00
N LEU A 141 -24.31 -28.90 6.98
CA LEU A 141 -24.54 -29.18 8.40
C LEU A 141 -26.00 -28.91 8.83
N GLY A 142 -26.65 -27.90 8.25
CA GLY A 142 -28.05 -27.58 8.53
C GLY A 142 -29.05 -28.58 7.92
N LEU A 143 -28.72 -29.18 6.78
CA LEU A 143 -29.51 -30.25 6.16
C LEU A 143 -29.38 -31.56 6.93
N ASP A 144 -28.17 -31.90 7.39
CA ASP A 144 -27.94 -33.06 8.26
C ASP A 144 -28.63 -32.92 9.62
N TYR A 145 -28.64 -31.71 10.20
CA TYR A 145 -29.38 -31.45 11.43
C TYR A 145 -30.89 -31.63 11.21
N ARG A 146 -31.46 -31.17 10.09
CA ARG A 146 -32.89 -31.38 9.79
C ARG A 146 -33.26 -32.84 9.48
N ALA A 147 -32.35 -33.60 8.88
CA ALA A 147 -32.56 -35.02 8.60
C ALA A 147 -32.61 -35.88 9.87
N SER A 148 -31.85 -35.52 10.91
CA SER A 148 -31.84 -36.26 12.19
C SER A 148 -33.14 -36.10 13.00
N TRP A 149 -33.85 -34.98 12.87
CA TRP A 149 -35.14 -34.77 13.56
C TRP A 149 -36.31 -35.59 12.97
N HIS A 150 -36.31 -35.87 11.67
CA HIS A 150 -37.37 -36.68 11.05
C HIS A 150 -37.24 -38.19 11.32
N GLY A 151 -36.14 -38.66 11.90
CA GLY A 151 -35.97 -40.05 12.34
C GLY A 151 -36.69 -40.40 13.65
N HIS A 152 -37.17 -39.40 14.41
CA HIS A 152 -37.79 -39.62 15.72
C HIS A 152 -39.30 -39.88 15.67
N ASP A 153 -39.96 -39.70 14.53
CA ASP A 153 -41.41 -39.96 14.38
C ASP A 153 -41.78 -41.45 14.30
N PHE A 154 -40.80 -42.35 14.10
CA PHE A 154 -41.06 -43.79 14.07
C PHE A 154 -41.20 -44.40 15.48
N VAL A 155 -40.64 -43.75 16.50
CA VAL A 155 -40.66 -44.27 17.89
C VAL A 155 -42.00 -43.98 18.59
N GLN A 156 -42.73 -42.93 18.21
CA GLN A 156 -44.03 -42.63 18.83
C GLN A 156 -45.16 -43.55 18.36
N ARG A 157 -45.16 -44.06 17.12
CA ARG A 157 -46.20 -44.99 16.65
C ARG A 157 -46.12 -46.41 17.23
N GLY A 158 -44.98 -46.77 17.84
CA GLY A 158 -44.84 -48.05 18.55
C GLY A 158 -45.39 -48.04 19.98
N ALA A 159 -45.58 -46.86 20.58
CA ALA A 159 -46.01 -46.73 21.97
C ALA A 159 -47.54 -46.86 22.16
N ASP A 160 -48.34 -46.61 21.11
CA ASP A 160 -49.81 -46.68 21.20
C ASP A 160 -50.38 -48.11 21.08
N ILE A 161 -49.56 -49.12 20.78
CA ILE A 161 -49.99 -50.53 20.69
C ILE A 161 -49.99 -51.24 22.06
N PHE A 162 -49.32 -50.69 23.08
CA PHE A 162 -49.13 -51.38 24.37
C PHE A 162 -50.06 -50.93 25.51
N ILE A 163 -51.03 -50.05 25.25
CA ILE A 163 -52.00 -49.54 26.26
C ILE A 163 -53.42 -49.96 25.88
N ARG A 164 -53.63 -51.23 25.50
CA ARG A 164 -54.96 -51.90 25.50
C ARG A 164 -54.78 -53.42 25.64
N SER A 165 -54.49 -53.88 26.87
CA SER A 165 -54.74 -55.25 27.31
C SER A 165 -55.02 -55.26 28.80
#